data_AF-A0A927NA05-F1
#
_entry.id   AF-A0A927NA05-F1
#
_cell.length_a   1.000
_cell.length_b   1.000
_cell.length_c   1.000
_cell.angle_alpha   90.00
_cell.angle_beta   90.00
_cell.angle_gamma   90.00
#
_symmetry.space_group_name_H-M   'P 1'
#
loop_
_entity.id
_entity.type
_entity.pdbx_description
1 polymer ?
#
loop_
_entity_poly.entity_id
_entity_poly.type
_entity_poly.pdbx_seq_one_letter_code
_entity_poly.pdbx_strand_id
1 'polypeptide(L)' 'MMDISIIFKIAGVGVLTAVINQILKVSGKDDIATFVTLAGIIIVLFSVTDMISDLFNTVKTLFAI' A
#
# COMPACT_ATOMS: atom_id res chain seq x y z
N MET A 1 -7.62 19.74 -0.01
CA MET A 1 -6.44 19.40 0.82
C MET A 1 -5.97 18.05 0.33
N MET A 2 -4.68 17.87 0.05
CA MET A 2 -4.15 16.56 -0.37
C MET A 2 -4.65 15.51 0.63
N ASP A 3 -5.26 14.44 0.13
CA ASP A 3 -5.92 13.42 0.94
C ASP A 3 -4.87 12.66 1.78
N ILE A 4 -4.50 13.25 2.92
CA ILE A 4 -3.57 12.71 3.92
C ILE A 4 -3.96 11.28 4.31
N SER A 5 -5.25 10.95 4.17
CA SER A 5 -5.81 9.60 4.26
C SER A 5 -5.00 8.54 3.50
N ILE A 6 -4.55 8.83 2.27
CA ILE A 6 -3.79 7.88 1.45
C ILE A 6 -2.39 7.64 2.02
N ILE A 7 -1.71 8.69 2.50
CA ILE A 7 -0.39 8.57 3.12
C ILE A 7 -0.48 7.73 4.40
N PHE A 8 -1.51 7.96 5.22
CA PHE A 8 -1.78 7.13 6.39
C PHE A 8 -2.11 5.68 6.04
N LYS A 9 -2.85 5.44 4.95
CA LYS A 9 -3.18 4.09 4.48
C LYS A 9 -1.92 3.32 4.08
N ILE A 10 -1.03 3.93 3.30
CA ILE A 10 0.25 3.31 2.88
C ILE A 10 1.17 3.08 4.08
N ALA A 11 1.30 4.05 4.98
CA ALA A 11 2.10 3.92 6.20
C ALA A 11 1.55 2.81 7.11
N GLY A 12 0.22 2.72 7.26
CA GLY A 12 -0.45 1.68 8.03
C GLY A 12 -0.19 0.29 7.49
N VAL A 13 -0.28 0.10 6.16
CA VAL A 13 0.07 -1.18 5.51
C VAL A 13 1.54 -1.52 5.78
N GLY A 14 2.47 -0.56 5.65
CA GLY A 14 3.89 -0.79 5.92
C GLY A 14 4.18 -1.24 7.35
N VAL A 15 3.59 -0.57 8.35
CA VAL A 15 3.73 -0.96 9.77
C VAL A 15 3.13 -2.35 10.02
N LEU A 16 1.94 -2.62 9.49
CA LEU A 16 1.26 -3.89 9.66
C LEU A 16 2.08 -5.05 9.06
N THR A 17 2.57 -4.89 7.83
CA THR A 17 3.42 -5.89 7.17
C THR A 17 4.71 -6.14 7.95
N ALA A 18 5.35 -5.09 8.48
CA ALA A 18 6.57 -5.23 9.28
C ALA A 18 6.32 -6.01 10.58
N VAL A 19 5.23 -5.71 11.29
CA VAL A 19 4.84 -6.41 12.52
C VAL A 19 4.55 -7.89 12.24
N ILE A 20 3.78 -8.20 11.18
CA ILE A 20 3.47 -9.58 10.81
C ILE A 20 4.74 -10.34 10.41
N ASN A 21 5.64 -9.71 9.64
CA ASN A 21 6.92 -10.31 9.26
C ASN A 21 7.78 -10.65 10.50
N GLN A 22 7.85 -9.72 11.46
CA GLN A 22 8.59 -9.94 12.71
C GLN A 22 8.02 -11.11 13.51
N ILE A 23 6.68 -11.19 13.65
CA ILE A 23 6.01 -12.29 14.37
C ILE A 23 6.27 -13.64 13.69
N LEU A 24 6.22 -13.69 12.36
CA LEU A 24 6.47 -14.92 11.59
C LEU A 24 7.91 -15.41 11.74
N LYS A 25 8.88 -14.50 11.68
CA LYS A 25 10.30 -14.83 11.91
C LYS A 25 10.53 -15.38 13.31
N VAL A 26 9.95 -14.75 14.34
CA VAL A 26 10.03 -15.23 15.73
C VAL A 26 9.35 -16.60 15.90
N SER A 27 8.36 -16.91 15.07
CA SER A 27 7.68 -18.22 15.06
C SER A 27 8.43 -19.31 14.27
N GLY A 28 9.62 -19.02 13.73
CA GLY A 28 10.41 -19.94 12.91
C GLY A 28 9.85 -20.16 11.50
N LYS A 29 9.00 -19.24 11.00
CA LYS A 29 8.32 -19.33 9.69
C LYS A 29 8.90 -18.32 8.70
N ASP A 30 10.19 -18.41 8.42
CA ASP A 30 10.92 -17.44 7.60
C ASP A 30 10.45 -17.39 6.14
N ASP A 31 10.09 -18.53 5.56
CA ASP A 31 9.55 -18.59 4.19
C ASP A 31 8.25 -17.81 4.08
N ILE A 32 7.33 -18.00 5.03
CA ILE A 32 6.04 -17.30 5.07
C ILE A 32 6.26 -15.80 5.34
N ALA A 33 7.22 -15.45 6.20
CA ALA A 33 7.59 -14.06 6.45
C ALA A 33 8.00 -13.34 5.14
N THR A 34 8.78 -14.02 4.28
CA THR A 34 9.20 -13.49 2.98
C THR A 34 8.00 -13.24 2.05
N PHE A 35 7.06 -14.19 1.97
CA PHE A 35 5.83 -14.01 1.19
C PHE A 35 4.95 -12.86 1.72
N VAL A 36 4.90 -12.65 3.04
CA VAL A 36 4.16 -11.52 3.63
C VAL A 36 4.77 -10.18 3.24
N THR A 37 6.10 -10.05 3.24
CA THR A 37 6.76 -8.81 2.79
C THR A 37 6.45 -8.52 1.33
N LEU A 38 6.49 -9.55 0.48
CA LEU A 38 6.10 -9.45 -0.93
C LEU A 38 4.63 -9.00 -1.09
N ALA A 39 3.72 -9.61 -0.33
CA ALA A 39 2.30 -9.22 -0.34
C ALA A 39 2.11 -7.76 0.10
N GLY A 40 2.83 -7.31 1.12
CA GLY A 40 2.80 -5.90 1.56
C GLY A 40 3.23 -4.93 0.46
N ILE A 41 4.30 -5.25 -0.27
CA ILE A 41 4.75 -4.45 -1.43
C ILE A 41 3.67 -4.40 -2.50
N ILE A 42 3.05 -5.54 -2.84
CA ILE A 42 1.99 -5.62 -3.85
C ILE A 42 0.79 -4.74 -3.44
N ILE A 43 0.37 -4.78 -2.18
CA ILE A 43 -0.73 -3.95 -1.66
C ILE A 43 -0.41 -2.45 -1.78
N VAL A 44 0.83 -2.05 -1.49
CA VAL A 44 1.27 -0.65 -1.66
C VAL A 44 1.22 -0.26 -3.14
N LEU A 45 1.69 -1.12 -4.05
CA LEU A 45 1.61 -0.85 -5.49
C LEU A 45 0.16 -0.68 -5.97
N PHE A 46 -0.79 -1.49 -5.49
CA PHE A 46 -2.21 -1.29 -5.77
C PHE A 46 -2.76 0.01 -5.19
N SER A 47 -2.27 0.46 -4.03
CA SER A 47 -2.69 1.74 -3.46
C SER A 47 -2.28 2.93 -4.35
N VAL A 48 -1.23 2.79 -5.16
CA VAL A 48 -0.81 3.81 -6.14
C VAL A 48 -1.75 3.84 -7.36
N THR A 49 -2.40 2.73 -7.73
CA THR A 49 -3.31 2.73 -8.90
C THR A 49 -4.55 3.59 -8.67
N ASP A 50 -5.05 3.64 -7.43
CA ASP A 50 -6.16 4.52 -7.05
C ASP A 50 -5.76 6.00 -7.24
N MET A 51 -4.54 6.35 -6.84
CA MET A 51 -4.00 7.72 -6.99
C MET A 51 -3.84 8.13 -8.47
N ILE A 52 -3.43 7.19 -9.33
CA ILE A 52 -3.36 7.42 -10.77
C ILE A 52 -4.77 7.63 -11.35
N SER A 53 -5.75 6.87 -10.87
CA SER A 53 -7.15 7.00 -11.31
C SER A 53 -7.74 8.36 -10.95
N ASP A 54 -7.49 8.84 -9.73
CA ASP A 54 -7.90 10.17 -9.28
C ASP A 54 -7.23 11.30 -10.07
N LEU A 55 -5.94 11.13 -10.39
CA LEU A 55 -5.22 12.07 -11.24
C LEU A 55 -5.85 12.11 -12.63
N PHE A 56 -6.16 10.96 -13.23
CA PHE A 56 -6.83 10.88 -14.52
C PHE A 56 -8.22 11.51 -14.50
N ASN A 57 -9.01 11.29 -13.44
CA ASN A 57 -10.32 11.92 -13.26
C ASN A 57 -10.20 13.45 -13.13
N THR A 58 -9.18 13.92 -12.40
CA THR A 58 -8.88 15.35 -12.27
C THR A 58 -8.54 15.94 -13.64
N VAL A 59 -7.69 15.28 -14.42
CA VAL A 59 -7.35 15.69 -15.79
C VAL A 59 -8.61 15.74 -16.67
N LYS A 60 -9.43 14.69 -16.71
CA LYS A 60 -10.69 14.68 -17.49
C LYS A 60 -11.61 15.85 -17.11
N THR A 61 -11.77 16.09 -15.81
CA THR A 61 -12.60 17.19 -15.29
C THR A 61 -12.07 18.56 -15.71
N LEU A 62 -10.74 18.76 -15.65
CA LEU A 62 -10.10 20.01 -16.08
C LEU A 62 -10.24 20.26 -17.59
N PHE A 63 -10.22 19.19 -18.38
CA PHE A 63 -10.44 19.27 -19.83
C PHE A 63 -11.92 19.24 -20.23
N ALA A 64 -12.86 19.24 -19.26
CA ALA A 64 -14.31 19.26 -19.46
C ALA A 64 -14.83 18.20 -20.46
N ILE A 65 -14.20 17.02 -20.48
CA ILE A 65 -14.66 15.82 -21.21
C ILE A 65 -15.50 14.96 -20.27
#